data_AF-K2FSL6-F1
#
_entry.id   AF-K2FSL6-F1
#
_cell.length_a   1.000
_cell.length_b   1.000
_cell.length_c   1.000
_cell.angle_alpha   90.00
_cell.angle_beta   90.00
_cell.angle_gamma   90.00
#
_symmetry.space_group_name_H-M   'P 1'
#
loop_
_entity.id
_entity.type
_entity.pdbx_description
1 polymer ?
#
loop_
_entity_poly.entity_id
_entity_poly.type
_entity_poly.pdbx_seq_one_letter_code
_entity_poly.pdbx_strand_id
1 'polypeptide(L)'
;ENNLAYQNGNHGIILSKRCFDNTIVGNISYNNRLHGIMLDRSSNNNLVQKNTIYGNVDGIAIYQSNRNIILDNDIHNNIRGIRLNEGAQENFLKNNSITKNSNGFYVYDRAEKNILTNNSVLDNKIGITLKNANQNIFFDNFKTLENTKDGVIAKDAYENNIQ
;
A
#
# COMPACT_ATOMS: atom_id res chain seq x y z
N GLU A 1 -17.87 -1.65 -6.59
CA GLU A 1 -17.71 -2.83 -5.71
C GLU A 1 -17.87 -4.12 -6.52
N ASN A 2 -17.29 -5.24 -6.07
CA ASN A 2 -17.46 -6.58 -6.65
C ASN A 2 -17.15 -6.69 -8.16
N ASN A 3 -16.12 -5.99 -8.63
CA ASN A 3 -15.68 -6.02 -10.03
C ASN A 3 -14.43 -6.87 -10.24
N LEU A 4 -14.21 -7.27 -11.49
CA LEU A 4 -12.98 -7.88 -11.97
C LEU A 4 -12.22 -6.89 -12.86
N ALA A 5 -11.02 -6.48 -12.46
CA ALA A 5 -10.15 -5.58 -13.23
C ALA A 5 -8.85 -6.29 -13.60
N TYR A 6 -8.76 -6.81 -14.82
CA TYR A 6 -7.63 -7.64 -15.24
C TYR A 6 -7.14 -7.33 -16.64
N GLN A 7 -5.83 -7.52 -16.86
CA GLN A 7 -5.18 -7.29 -18.17
C GLN A 7 -5.51 -5.92 -18.78
N ASN A 8 -5.74 -4.91 -17.94
CA ASN A 8 -5.92 -3.55 -18.40
C ASN A 8 -4.56 -2.95 -18.79
N GLY A 9 -4.61 -1.71 -19.31
CA GLY A 9 -3.43 -0.87 -19.47
C GLY A 9 -2.78 -0.55 -18.13
N ASN A 10 -2.64 0.73 -17.79
CA ASN A 10 -1.83 1.10 -16.64
C ASN A 10 -2.41 0.65 -15.30
N HIS A 11 -3.72 0.78 -15.14
CA HIS A 11 -4.38 0.66 -13.84
C HIS A 11 -5.57 -0.27 -13.97
N GLY A 12 -5.77 -1.14 -12.98
CA GLY A 12 -7.01 -1.91 -12.85
C GLY A 12 -8.16 -1.00 -12.41
N ILE A 13 -8.05 -0.44 -11.21
CA ILE A 13 -9.02 0.52 -10.66
C ILE A 13 -8.29 1.81 -10.29
N ILE A 14 -8.86 2.97 -10.63
CA ILE A 14 -8.24 4.27 -10.32
C ILE A 14 -9.26 5.28 -9.83
N LEU A 15 -8.90 6.00 -8.76
CA LEU A 15 -9.47 7.31 -8.41
C LEU A 15 -8.46 8.37 -8.83
N SER A 16 -8.77 9.13 -9.88
CA SER A 16 -7.83 10.09 -10.47
C SER A 16 -8.31 11.51 -10.29
N LYS A 17 -7.52 12.26 -9.51
CA LYS A 17 -7.62 13.70 -9.29
C LYS A 17 -8.90 14.09 -8.54
N ARG A 18 -8.72 14.49 -7.28
CA ARG A 18 -9.78 15.12 -6.46
C ARG A 18 -11.02 14.22 -6.30
N CYS A 19 -10.82 12.92 -6.11
CA CYS A 19 -11.88 11.99 -5.76
C CYS A 19 -11.98 11.87 -4.24
N PHE A 20 -13.14 12.20 -3.67
CA PHE A 20 -13.36 12.21 -2.23
C PHE A 20 -14.49 11.27 -1.84
N ASP A 21 -14.37 10.65 -0.67
CA ASP A 21 -15.44 9.90 -0.02
C ASP A 21 -16.00 8.74 -0.86
N ASN A 22 -15.13 8.06 -1.63
CA ASN A 22 -15.50 6.90 -2.45
C ASN A 22 -15.15 5.58 -1.76
N THR A 23 -15.76 4.49 -2.25
CA THR A 23 -15.50 3.13 -1.80
C THR A 23 -15.01 2.24 -2.95
N ILE A 24 -13.95 1.46 -2.69
CA ILE A 24 -13.47 0.37 -3.55
C ILE A 24 -13.49 -0.90 -2.71
N VAL A 25 -14.58 -1.67 -2.81
CA VAL A 25 -14.83 -2.83 -1.95
C VAL A 25 -15.06 -4.10 -2.75
N GLY A 26 -14.47 -5.22 -2.31
CA GLY A 26 -14.80 -6.55 -2.81
C GLY A 26 -14.33 -6.84 -4.23
N ASN A 27 -13.38 -6.07 -4.77
CA ASN A 27 -12.93 -6.25 -6.15
C ASN A 27 -11.74 -7.20 -6.23
N ILE A 28 -11.55 -7.80 -7.41
CA ILE A 28 -10.37 -8.58 -7.76
C ILE A 28 -9.62 -7.82 -8.86
N SER A 29 -8.37 -7.40 -8.60
CA SER A 29 -7.57 -6.61 -9.55
C SER A 29 -6.21 -7.23 -9.80
N TYR A 30 -5.95 -7.70 -11.03
CA TYR A 30 -4.73 -8.47 -11.30
C TYR A 30 -4.16 -8.37 -12.71
N ASN A 31 -2.86 -8.64 -12.84
CA ASN A 31 -2.13 -8.64 -14.11
C ASN A 31 -2.36 -7.37 -14.96
N ASN A 32 -2.48 -6.21 -14.29
CA ASN A 32 -2.50 -4.91 -14.96
C ASN A 32 -1.07 -4.40 -15.13
N ARG A 33 -0.83 -3.53 -16.13
CA ARG A 33 0.54 -3.13 -16.50
C ARG A 33 1.30 -2.47 -15.36
N LEU A 34 0.65 -1.63 -14.54
CA LEU A 34 1.30 -0.92 -13.42
C LEU A 34 0.61 -1.17 -12.08
N HIS A 35 -0.65 -0.75 -11.91
CA HIS A 35 -1.28 -0.71 -10.58
C HIS A 35 -2.54 -1.57 -10.53
N GLY A 36 -2.70 -2.34 -9.47
CA GLY A 36 -3.98 -3.01 -9.18
C GLY A 36 -5.04 -1.97 -8.82
N ILE A 37 -4.75 -1.14 -7.81
CA ILE A 37 -5.56 0.01 -7.39
C ILE A 37 -4.67 1.24 -7.26
N MET A 38 -5.14 2.38 -7.80
CA MET A 38 -4.42 3.67 -7.74
C MET A 38 -5.30 4.76 -7.10
N LEU A 39 -4.78 5.41 -6.07
CA LEU A 39 -5.31 6.66 -5.51
C LEU A 39 -4.38 7.80 -5.94
N ASP A 40 -4.80 8.58 -6.93
CA ASP A 40 -3.97 9.58 -7.62
C ASP A 40 -4.41 11.00 -7.31
N ARG A 41 -3.44 11.84 -6.89
CA ARG A 41 -3.51 13.31 -6.83
C ARG A 41 -4.73 13.87 -6.10
N SER A 42 -4.60 14.08 -4.81
CA SER A 42 -5.63 14.64 -3.94
C SER A 42 -6.91 13.80 -3.93
N SER A 43 -6.79 12.49 -4.10
CA SER A 43 -7.91 11.57 -3.94
C SER A 43 -7.94 11.12 -2.48
N ASN A 44 -8.66 11.87 -1.66
CA ASN A 44 -8.58 11.79 -0.20
C ASN A 44 -9.84 11.18 0.42
N ASN A 45 -9.75 10.73 1.68
CA ASN A 45 -10.90 10.21 2.45
C ASN A 45 -11.62 9.03 1.78
N ASN A 46 -10.93 8.23 0.97
CA ASN A 46 -11.52 7.06 0.31
C ASN A 46 -11.29 5.80 1.14
N LEU A 47 -12.21 4.84 1.00
CA LEU A 47 -12.13 3.51 1.60
C LEU A 47 -11.75 2.47 0.54
N VAL A 48 -10.68 1.71 0.77
CA VAL A 48 -10.29 0.55 -0.04
C VAL A 48 -10.31 -0.68 0.86
N GLN A 49 -11.29 -1.57 0.69
CA GLN A 49 -11.51 -2.66 1.64
C GLN A 49 -11.82 -4.00 0.97
N LYS A 50 -11.32 -5.10 1.55
CA LYS A 50 -11.67 -6.48 1.13
C LYS A 50 -11.46 -6.74 -0.37
N ASN A 51 -10.40 -6.19 -0.95
CA ASN A 51 -10.02 -6.46 -2.33
C ASN A 51 -8.93 -7.53 -2.39
N THR A 52 -8.91 -8.33 -3.46
CA THR A 52 -7.84 -9.28 -3.77
C THR A 52 -7.01 -8.75 -4.94
N ILE A 53 -5.71 -8.52 -4.74
CA ILE A 53 -4.89 -7.72 -5.65
C ILE A 53 -3.53 -8.40 -5.91
N TYR A 54 -3.26 -8.80 -7.16
CA TYR A 54 -2.05 -9.58 -7.45
C TYR A 54 -1.49 -9.45 -8.87
N GLY A 55 -0.22 -9.79 -9.06
CA GLY A 55 0.40 -9.81 -10.39
C GLY A 55 0.59 -8.43 -11.04
N ASN A 56 0.61 -7.35 -10.26
CA ASN A 56 0.83 -5.98 -10.74
C ASN A 56 2.25 -5.49 -10.35
N VAL A 57 2.67 -4.34 -10.89
CA VAL A 57 3.89 -3.67 -10.39
C VAL A 57 3.66 -3.17 -8.97
N ASP A 58 2.61 -2.38 -8.75
CA ASP A 58 2.16 -2.04 -7.40
C ASP A 58 0.76 -2.63 -7.18
N GLY A 59 0.53 -3.30 -6.05
CA GLY A 59 -0.80 -3.76 -5.67
C GLY A 59 -1.73 -2.58 -5.44
N ILE A 60 -1.47 -1.81 -4.38
CA ILE A 60 -2.11 -0.52 -4.11
C ILE A 60 -1.07 0.59 -4.15
N ALA A 61 -1.33 1.62 -4.95
CA ALA A 61 -0.51 2.82 -5.02
C ALA A 61 -1.28 4.04 -4.49
N ILE A 62 -0.71 4.74 -3.51
CA ILE A 62 -1.23 5.99 -2.94
C ILE A 62 -0.24 7.11 -3.27
N TYR A 63 -0.65 7.99 -4.18
CA TYR A 63 0.18 9.06 -4.73
C TYR A 63 -0.45 10.43 -4.46
N GLN A 64 0.26 11.30 -3.74
CA GLN A 64 -0.21 12.66 -3.40
C GLN A 64 -1.64 12.67 -2.83
N SER A 65 -1.99 11.64 -2.05
CA SER A 65 -3.36 11.36 -1.61
C SER A 65 -3.36 10.99 -0.14
N ASN A 66 -4.31 11.56 0.60
CA ASN A 66 -4.24 11.67 2.04
C ASN A 66 -5.49 11.12 2.72
N ARG A 67 -5.36 10.72 3.99
CA ARG A 67 -6.51 10.31 4.85
C ARG A 67 -7.35 9.18 4.25
N ASN A 68 -6.75 8.33 3.42
CA ASN A 68 -7.43 7.14 2.92
C ASN A 68 -7.33 6.01 3.93
N ILE A 69 -8.35 5.15 3.92
CA ILE A 69 -8.48 4.01 4.82
C ILE A 69 -8.37 2.73 3.97
N ILE A 70 -7.35 1.93 4.24
CA ILE A 70 -7.06 0.68 3.51
C ILE A 70 -7.17 -0.51 4.47
N LEU A 71 -8.23 -1.31 4.33
CA LEU A 71 -8.60 -2.31 5.33
C LEU A 71 -8.80 -3.71 4.74
N ASP A 72 -8.31 -4.74 5.44
CA ASP A 72 -8.67 -6.13 5.16
C ASP A 72 -8.47 -6.56 3.69
N ASN A 73 -7.49 -6.00 2.98
CA ASN A 73 -7.18 -6.39 1.61
C ASN A 73 -6.19 -7.55 1.58
N ASP A 74 -6.30 -8.41 0.58
CA ASP A 74 -5.36 -9.49 0.27
C ASP A 74 -4.50 -9.09 -0.93
N ILE A 75 -3.21 -8.84 -0.70
CA ILE A 75 -2.29 -8.22 -1.64
C ILE A 75 -1.05 -9.09 -1.80
N HIS A 76 -0.95 -9.79 -2.93
CA HIS A 76 0.10 -10.78 -3.09
C HIS A 76 0.70 -10.86 -4.50
N ASN A 77 1.91 -11.40 -4.63
CA ASN A 77 2.59 -11.59 -5.92
C ASN A 77 2.70 -10.31 -6.78
N ASN A 78 2.89 -9.13 -6.17
CA ASN A 78 3.18 -7.88 -6.87
C ASN A 78 4.68 -7.53 -6.74
N ILE A 79 5.20 -6.60 -7.55
CA ILE A 79 6.56 -6.09 -7.30
C ILE A 79 6.57 -5.32 -5.97
N ARG A 80 5.58 -4.48 -5.72
CA ARG A 80 5.34 -3.82 -4.42
C ARG A 80 3.91 -4.10 -3.98
N GLY A 81 3.71 -4.51 -2.73
CA GLY A 81 2.37 -4.74 -2.18
C GLY A 81 1.61 -3.42 -2.08
N ILE A 82 2.03 -2.56 -1.16
CA ILE A 82 1.48 -1.21 -1.00
C ILE A 82 2.59 -0.16 -1.10
N ARG A 83 2.37 0.82 -1.98
CA ARG A 83 3.27 1.95 -2.20
C ARG A 83 2.62 3.26 -1.75
N LEU A 84 3.31 4.04 -0.93
CA LEU A 84 2.92 5.39 -0.53
C LEU A 84 4.02 6.37 -0.91
N ASN A 85 3.68 7.43 -1.63
CA ASN A 85 4.70 8.40 -2.03
C ASN A 85 4.20 9.80 -2.37
N GLU A 86 5.18 10.69 -2.54
CA GLU A 86 5.00 12.08 -2.96
C GLU A 86 4.01 12.82 -2.07
N GLY A 87 4.28 12.89 -0.77
CA GLY A 87 3.39 13.61 0.13
C GLY A 87 2.07 12.89 0.45
N ALA A 88 1.99 11.56 0.24
CA ALA A 88 0.88 10.75 0.73
C ALA A 88 0.92 10.71 2.27
N GLN A 89 -0.05 11.37 2.91
CA GLN A 89 -0.03 11.67 4.34
C GLN A 89 -1.28 11.21 5.06
N GLU A 90 -1.12 10.90 6.36
CA GLU A 90 -2.24 10.62 7.26
C GLU A 90 -3.13 9.45 6.80
N ASN A 91 -2.60 8.51 6.01
CA ASN A 91 -3.35 7.33 5.59
C ASN A 91 -3.34 6.26 6.70
N PHE A 92 -4.45 5.53 6.83
CA PHE A 92 -4.64 4.48 7.83
C PHE A 92 -4.77 3.12 7.16
N LEU A 93 -3.80 2.23 7.40
CA LEU A 93 -3.70 0.93 6.77
C LEU A 93 -3.75 -0.16 7.84
N LYS A 94 -4.79 -0.99 7.84
CA LYS A 94 -4.99 -1.98 8.90
C LYS A 94 -5.48 -3.32 8.40
N ASN A 95 -5.00 -4.40 9.04
CA ASN A 95 -5.44 -5.79 8.80
C ASN A 95 -5.26 -6.27 7.34
N ASN A 96 -4.38 -5.66 6.55
CA ASN A 96 -4.12 -6.14 5.19
C ASN A 96 -3.16 -7.34 5.23
N SER A 97 -3.41 -8.35 4.41
CA SER A 97 -2.46 -9.45 4.14
C SER A 97 -1.58 -9.06 2.96
N ILE A 98 -0.26 -8.97 3.17
CA ILE A 98 0.70 -8.48 2.18
C ILE A 98 1.80 -9.52 2.02
N THR A 99 1.67 -10.38 1.00
CA THR A 99 2.47 -11.60 0.91
C THR A 99 3.16 -11.81 -0.44
N LYS A 100 4.33 -12.45 -0.46
CA LYS A 100 4.99 -12.86 -1.72
C LYS A 100 5.26 -11.71 -2.69
N ASN A 101 5.43 -10.50 -2.19
CA ASN A 101 5.81 -9.34 -2.99
C ASN A 101 7.34 -9.14 -2.97
N SER A 102 7.89 -8.44 -3.96
CA SER A 102 9.32 -8.06 -3.86
C SER A 102 9.56 -7.02 -2.75
N ASN A 103 8.60 -6.11 -2.51
CA ASN A 103 8.53 -5.26 -1.33
C ASN A 103 7.10 -5.33 -0.77
N GLY A 104 6.92 -5.55 0.53
CA GLY A 104 5.61 -5.50 1.17
C GLY A 104 5.06 -4.07 1.18
N PHE A 105 5.65 -3.24 2.04
CA PHE A 105 5.44 -1.79 2.08
C PHE A 105 6.62 -1.03 1.45
N TYR A 106 6.31 -0.05 0.60
CA TYR A 106 7.29 0.84 -0.01
C TYR A 106 6.87 2.30 0.19
N VAL A 107 7.45 2.97 1.19
CA VAL A 107 7.05 4.32 1.63
C VAL A 107 8.20 5.28 1.39
N TYR A 108 7.98 6.32 0.57
CA TYR A 108 9.04 7.24 0.18
C TYR A 108 8.57 8.64 -0.24
N ASP A 109 9.50 9.55 -0.51
CA ASP A 109 9.23 10.90 -1.04
C ASP A 109 8.19 11.69 -0.25
N ARG A 110 8.48 11.94 1.02
CA ARG A 110 7.63 12.69 1.97
C ARG A 110 6.27 12.04 2.22
N ALA A 111 6.16 10.73 2.05
CA ALA A 111 5.05 9.98 2.62
C ALA A 111 5.22 9.90 4.15
N GLU A 112 4.40 10.67 4.87
CA GLU A 112 4.61 10.97 6.28
C GLU A 112 3.33 10.77 7.10
N LYS A 113 3.50 10.51 8.40
CA LYS A 113 2.36 10.43 9.34
C LYS A 113 1.33 9.36 8.97
N ASN A 114 1.74 8.32 8.24
CA ASN A 114 0.87 7.19 7.96
C ASN A 114 0.90 6.21 9.13
N ILE A 115 -0.25 5.61 9.42
CA ILE A 115 -0.41 4.64 10.50
C ILE A 115 -0.74 3.29 9.85
N LEU A 116 0.17 2.34 10.04
CA LEU A 116 0.08 0.99 9.53
C LEU A 116 0.03 0.06 10.74
N THR A 117 -1.09 -0.63 10.95
CA THR A 117 -1.27 -1.46 12.15
C THR A 117 -1.89 -2.80 11.85
N ASN A 118 -1.43 -3.86 12.52
CA ASN A 118 -1.98 -5.21 12.40
C ASN A 118 -2.01 -5.76 10.97
N ASN A 119 -1.12 -5.30 10.08
CA ASN A 119 -1.01 -5.89 8.74
C ASN A 119 -0.16 -7.17 8.82
N SER A 120 -0.51 -8.21 8.07
CA SER A 120 0.30 -9.42 8.00
C SER A 120 1.28 -9.30 6.84
N VAL A 121 2.53 -8.90 7.13
CA VAL A 121 3.59 -8.72 6.13
C VAL A 121 4.57 -9.90 6.19
N LEU A 122 4.34 -10.91 5.35
CA LEU A 122 5.12 -12.16 5.35
C LEU A 122 5.49 -12.62 3.94
N ASP A 123 6.50 -13.48 3.81
CA ASP A 123 7.00 -14.03 2.54
C ASP A 123 7.39 -12.99 1.49
N ASN A 124 7.64 -11.73 1.87
CA ASN A 124 8.15 -10.72 0.96
C ASN A 124 9.67 -10.76 0.91
N LYS A 125 10.26 -10.35 -0.21
CA LYS A 125 11.73 -10.22 -0.29
C LYS A 125 12.23 -9.11 0.65
N ILE A 126 11.48 -8.01 0.76
CA ILE A 126 11.68 -6.96 1.76
C ILE A 126 10.31 -6.63 2.38
N GLY A 127 10.18 -6.70 3.70
CA GLY A 127 8.94 -6.39 4.41
C GLY A 127 8.55 -4.92 4.29
N ILE A 128 9.36 -4.01 4.86
CA ILE A 128 9.22 -2.55 4.72
C ILE A 128 10.45 -1.95 4.04
N THR A 129 10.22 -0.99 3.14
CA THR A 129 11.25 -0.02 2.76
C THR A 129 10.79 1.41 3.06
N LEU A 130 11.64 2.17 3.75
CA LEU A 130 11.46 3.61 4.03
C LEU A 130 12.59 4.44 3.40
N LYS A 131 12.24 5.51 2.66
CA LYS A 131 13.22 6.46 2.07
C LYS A 131 12.67 7.88 2.03
N ASN A 132 13.31 8.85 2.70
CA ASN A 132 12.74 10.21 2.76
C ASN A 132 11.26 10.19 3.23
N ALA A 133 10.98 9.44 4.30
CA ALA A 133 9.63 9.14 4.78
C ALA A 133 9.64 9.13 6.30
N ASN A 134 8.97 10.10 6.90
CA ASN A 134 9.15 10.43 8.31
C ASN A 134 7.86 10.24 9.10
N GLN A 135 7.99 10.04 10.40
CA GLN A 135 6.85 10.04 11.34
C GLN A 135 5.78 8.99 11.02
N ASN A 136 6.13 7.89 10.35
CA ASN A 136 5.20 6.79 10.12
C ASN A 136 5.21 5.82 11.31
N ILE A 137 4.05 5.26 11.63
CA ILE A 137 3.88 4.28 12.68
C ILE A 137 3.58 2.94 12.04
N PHE A 138 4.42 1.95 12.31
CA PHE A 138 4.22 0.55 12.01
C PHE A 138 4.09 -0.18 13.34
N PHE A 139 2.89 -0.63 13.69
CA PHE A 139 2.61 -1.33 14.94
C PHE A 139 1.97 -2.70 14.66
N ASP A 140 2.55 -3.78 15.18
CA ASP A 140 2.04 -5.15 15.02
C ASP A 140 1.92 -5.57 13.54
N ASN A 141 2.88 -5.18 12.68
CA ASN A 141 2.83 -5.53 11.24
C ASN A 141 3.63 -6.80 10.87
N PHE A 142 4.40 -7.33 11.81
CA PHE A 142 5.34 -8.41 11.54
C PHE A 142 5.32 -9.46 12.63
N LYS A 143 5.72 -10.66 12.23
CA LYS A 143 6.42 -11.59 13.10
C LYS A 143 7.83 -11.73 12.51
N THR A 144 8.85 -11.65 13.37
CA THR A 144 10.25 -11.58 12.92
C THR A 144 10.64 -12.79 12.07
N LEU A 145 11.50 -12.58 11.06
CA LEU A 145 12.03 -13.62 10.15
C LEU A 145 11.02 -14.24 9.17
N GLU A 146 9.82 -13.68 9.02
CA GLU A 146 8.85 -14.15 8.03
C GLU A 146 9.06 -13.54 6.64
N ASN A 147 9.92 -12.52 6.50
CA ASN A 147 10.36 -12.00 5.20
C ASN A 147 11.82 -12.37 4.94
N THR A 148 12.28 -12.36 3.68
CA THR A 148 13.73 -12.54 3.41
C THR A 148 14.56 -11.45 4.08
N LYS A 149 14.00 -10.23 4.18
CA LYS A 149 14.51 -9.12 4.98
C LYS A 149 13.33 -8.34 5.54
N ASP A 150 13.24 -8.22 6.87
CA ASP A 150 12.08 -7.57 7.50
C ASP A 150 11.97 -6.07 7.15
N GLY A 151 13.11 -5.36 7.02
CA GLY A 151 13.08 -3.95 6.66
C GLY A 151 14.36 -3.38 6.06
N VAL A 152 14.21 -2.30 5.29
CA VAL A 152 15.28 -1.43 4.79
C VAL A 152 14.90 0.02 5.09
N ILE A 153 15.69 0.69 5.92
CA ILE A 153 15.50 2.11 6.25
C ILE A 153 16.69 2.86 5.64
N ALA A 154 16.41 3.75 4.68
CA ALA A 154 17.43 4.60 4.09
C ALA A 154 17.63 5.88 4.90
N LYS A 155 18.67 6.65 4.53
CA LYS A 155 18.92 7.99 5.06
C LYS A 155 17.66 8.86 4.87
N ASP A 156 17.43 9.76 5.82
CA ASP A 156 16.32 10.71 5.82
C ASP A 156 14.92 10.09 6.05
N ALA A 157 14.85 8.94 6.74
CA ALA A 157 13.59 8.35 7.24
C ALA A 157 13.57 8.35 8.77
N TYR A 158 13.36 9.52 9.38
CA TYR A 158 13.45 9.73 10.83
C TYR A 158 12.09 9.66 11.54
N GLU A 159 12.12 9.48 12.86
CA GLU A 159 10.94 9.44 13.74
C GLU A 159 9.89 8.39 13.36
N ASN A 160 10.29 7.35 12.62
CA ASN A 160 9.42 6.22 12.35
C ASN A 160 9.41 5.27 13.56
N ASN A 161 8.23 4.85 14.00
CA ASN A 161 8.07 3.87 15.05
C ASN A 161 7.74 2.52 14.40
N ILE A 162 8.64 1.53 14.52
CA ILE A 162 8.44 0.18 13.96
C ILE A 162 8.47 -0.80 15.13
N GLN A 163 7.29 -1.32 15.48
CA GLN A 163 7.02 -2.26 16.56
C GLN A 163 6.35 -3.51 15.99
#